data_AF-A0A352NWM1-F1
#
_entry.id   AF-A0A352NWM1-F1
#
_cell.length_a   1.000
_cell.length_b   1.000
_cell.length_c   1.000
_cell.angle_alpha   90.00
_cell.angle_beta   90.00
_cell.angle_gamma   90.00
#
_symmetry.space_group_name_H-M   'P 1'
#
loop_
_entity.id
_entity.type
_entity.pdbx_description
1 polymer ?
#
loop_
_entity_poly.entity_id
_entity_poly.type
_entity_poly.pdbx_seq_one_letter_code
_entity_poly.pdbx_strand_id
1 'polypeptide(L)'
;QSLTSMDLIFVPYENEKNLGIKNVIASIKNKDAVKEVAVVVGPEGGFEEEEIELLRNMKSYIVTLGPRIFRTETAGFVSLTLLMYEL
;
A
#
# COMPACT_ATOMS: atom_id res chain seq x y z
N GLN A 1 6.68 13.35 -8.80
CA GLN A 1 6.77 12.16 -9.68
C GLN A 1 5.35 11.68 -9.95
N SER A 2 5.07 11.10 -11.11
CA SER A 2 3.75 10.53 -11.41
C SER A 2 3.62 9.16 -10.74
N LEU A 3 2.50 8.89 -10.07
CA LEU A 3 2.26 7.58 -9.44
C LEU A 3 2.30 6.43 -10.47
N THR A 4 1.94 6.73 -11.72
CA THR A 4 1.89 5.78 -12.83
C THR A 4 3.24 5.26 -13.30
N SER A 5 4.36 5.85 -12.88
CA SER A 5 5.71 5.37 -13.25
C SER A 5 6.31 4.40 -12.24
N MET A 6 5.63 4.14 -11.12
CA MET A 6 6.13 3.29 -10.05
C MET A 6 6.00 1.82 -10.40
N ASP A 7 6.95 0.99 -9.96
CA ASP A 7 6.90 -0.47 -10.14
C ASP A 7 5.82 -1.09 -9.24
N LEU A 8 5.65 -0.54 -8.04
CA LEU A 8 4.61 -0.92 -7.08
C LEU A 8 4.02 0.29 -6.37
N ILE A 9 2.71 0.24 -6.16
CA ILE A 9 1.98 1.25 -5.39
C ILE A 9 1.21 0.52 -4.29
N PHE A 10 1.50 0.84 -3.03
CA PHE A 10 0.79 0.34 -1.86
C PHE A 10 -0.08 1.43 -1.26
N VAL A 11 -1.33 1.08 -0.95
CA VAL A 11 -2.28 1.97 -0.29
C VAL A 11 -2.79 1.27 0.96
N PRO A 12 -2.25 1.59 2.14
CA PRO A 12 -2.81 1.14 3.40
C PRO A 12 -4.22 1.70 3.57
N TYR A 13 -5.20 0.82 3.76
CA TYR A 13 -6.59 1.20 3.90
C TYR A 13 -7.26 0.44 5.05
N GLU A 14 -7.95 1.17 5.93
CA GLU A 14 -8.51 0.62 7.17
C GLU A 14 -9.69 -0.33 6.95
N ASN A 15 -10.44 -0.16 5.85
CA ASN A 15 -11.56 -1.05 5.53
C ASN A 15 -11.13 -2.28 4.71
N GLU A 16 -9.88 -2.33 4.22
CA GLU A 16 -9.34 -3.54 3.60
C GLU A 16 -8.98 -4.57 4.68
N LYS A 17 -9.37 -5.83 4.45
CA LYS A 17 -9.22 -6.92 5.43
C LYS A 17 -8.64 -8.20 4.85
N ASN A 18 -8.63 -8.34 3.52
CA ASN A 18 -8.33 -9.60 2.86
C ASN A 18 -6.90 -9.64 2.33
N LEU A 19 -6.35 -8.48 1.96
CA LEU A 19 -5.04 -8.40 1.32
C LEU A 19 -4.01 -7.73 2.23
N GLY A 20 -3.12 -8.53 2.82
CA GLY A 20 -1.97 -8.03 3.57
C GLY A 20 -0.71 -7.86 2.71
N ILE A 21 0.21 -7.00 3.15
CA ILE A 21 1.48 -6.71 2.45
C ILE A 21 2.25 -7.99 2.09
N LYS A 22 2.37 -8.94 3.02
CA LYS A 22 3.08 -10.21 2.79
C LYS A 22 2.53 -10.99 1.59
N ASN A 23 1.20 -11.04 1.44
CA ASN A 23 0.57 -11.76 0.34
C ASN A 23 0.81 -11.06 -1.00
N VAL A 24 0.82 -9.72 -1.00
CA VAL A 24 1.19 -8.94 -2.19
C VAL A 24 2.63 -9.25 -2.59
N ILE A 25 3.58 -9.13 -1.65
CA ILE A 25 5.01 -9.36 -1.94
C ILE A 25 5.26 -10.81 -2.38
N ALA A 26 4.58 -11.79 -1.79
CA ALA A 26 4.67 -13.19 -2.20
C ALA A 26 4.11 -13.44 -3.62
N SER A 27 3.21 -12.61 -4.11
CA SER A 27 2.66 -12.71 -5.47
C SER A 27 3.59 -12.14 -6.55
N ILE A 28 4.63 -11.39 -6.16
CA ILE A 28 5.59 -10.78 -7.09
C ILE A 28 6.60 -11.84 -7.53
N LYS A 29 6.59 -12.17 -8.84
CA LYS A 29 7.45 -13.23 -9.40
C LYS A 29 8.93 -12.90 -9.40
N ASN A 30 9.29 -11.64 -9.64
CA ASN A 30 10.68 -11.18 -9.69
C ASN A 30 10.82 -9.95 -8.79
N LYS A 31 11.19 -10.17 -7.54
CA LYS A 31 11.37 -9.11 -6.55
C LYS A 31 12.51 -8.15 -6.92
N ASP A 32 13.57 -8.65 -7.54
CA ASP A 32 14.74 -7.85 -7.95
C ASP A 32 14.41 -6.82 -9.06
N ALA A 33 13.28 -7.00 -9.75
CA ALA A 33 12.81 -6.04 -10.76
C ALA A 33 12.11 -4.82 -10.14
N VAL A 34 11.73 -4.87 -8.87
CA VAL A 34 11.05 -3.78 -8.16
C VAL A 34 12.11 -2.80 -7.65
N LYS A 35 12.12 -1.58 -8.18
CA LYS A 35 13.10 -0.54 -7.82
C LYS A 35 12.44 0.69 -7.21
N GLU A 36 11.28 1.06 -7.73
CA GLU A 36 10.53 2.23 -7.27
C GLU A 36 9.19 1.81 -6.67
N VAL A 37 9.03 2.05 -5.37
CA VAL A 37 7.81 1.73 -4.61
C VAL A 37 7.21 3.02 -4.07
N ALA A 38 5.93 3.24 -4.33
CA ALA A 38 5.15 4.29 -3.71
C ALA A 38 4.28 3.71 -2.58
N VAL A 39 4.24 4.41 -1.45
CA VAL A 39 3.26 4.19 -0.39
C VAL A 39 2.38 5.43 -0.32
N VAL A 40 1.08 5.27 -0.53
CA VAL A 40 0.10 6.36 -0.49
C VAL A 40 -0.72 6.20 0.79
N VAL A 41 -0.55 7.15 1.71
CA VAL A 41 -1.22 7.14 3.01
C VAL A 41 -2.28 8.23 3.01
N GLY A 42 -3.49 7.89 3.44
CA GLY A 42 -4.61 8.81 3.51
C GLY A 42 -4.45 9.83 4.64
N PRO A 43 -5.14 10.98 4.56
CA PRO A 43 -5.17 11.98 5.62
C PRO A 43 -5.83 11.43 6.89
N GLU A 44 -5.90 12.23 7.95
CA GLU A 44 -6.44 11.83 9.26
C GLU A 44 -7.91 11.36 9.19
N GLY A 45 -8.66 11.82 8.19
CA GLY A 45 -10.03 11.40 7.91
C GLY A 45 -10.15 10.09 7.10
N GLY A 46 -9.03 9.48 6.72
CA GLY A 46 -9.01 8.32 5.83
C GLY A 46 -9.20 8.71 4.36
N PHE A 47 -9.46 7.70 3.53
CA PHE A 47 -9.84 7.87 2.13
C PHE A 47 -11.36 7.74 1.97
N GLU A 48 -11.92 8.51 1.06
CA GLU A 48 -13.26 8.24 0.53
C GLU A 48 -13.24 6.97 -0.34
N GLU A 49 -14.37 6.28 -0.45
CA GLU A 49 -14.46 5.06 -1.26
C GLU A 49 -14.16 5.34 -2.74
N GLU A 50 -14.58 6.50 -3.24
CA GLU A 50 -14.28 6.95 -4.60
C GLU A 50 -12.78 7.13 -4.85
N GLU A 51 -12.02 7.59 -3.86
CA GLU A 51 -10.56 7.72 -3.95
C GLU A 51 -9.89 6.35 -3.98
N ILE A 52 -10.37 5.40 -3.18
CA ILE A 52 -9.89 4.01 -3.19
C ILE A 52 -10.18 3.35 -4.55
N GLU A 53 -11.37 3.53 -5.11
CA GLU A 53 -11.69 3.01 -6.45
C GLU A 53 -10.79 3.61 -7.53
N LEU A 54 -10.49 4.91 -7.47
CA LEU A 54 -9.51 5.54 -8.36
C LEU A 54 -8.12 4.91 -8.21
N LEU A 55 -7.68 4.68 -6.98
CA LEU A 55 -6.39 4.03 -6.69
C LEU A 55 -6.36 2.59 -7.19
N ARG A 56 -7.44 1.81 -7.04
CA ARG A 56 -7.55 0.45 -7.61
C ARG A 56 -7.39 0.47 -9.13
N ASN A 57 -8.01 1.43 -9.81
CA ASN A 57 -7.91 1.60 -11.26
C ASN A 57 -6.48 1.96 -11.73
N MET A 58 -5.66 2.55 -10.86
CA MET A 58 -4.23 2.82 -11.12
C MET A 58 -3.31 1.62 -10.85
N LYS A 59 -3.86 0.39 -10.75
CA LYS A 59 -3.12 -0.85 -10.45
C LYS A 59 -2.39 -0.81 -9.10
N SER A 60 -2.88 -0.03 -8.15
CA SER A 60 -2.35 -0.05 -6.79
C SER A 60 -2.86 -1.26 -6.01
N TYR A 61 -2.07 -1.68 -5.03
CA TYR A 61 -2.47 -2.67 -4.04
C TYR A 61 -3.06 -1.96 -2.84
N ILE A 62 -4.39 -2.03 -2.71
CA ILE A 62 -5.09 -1.64 -1.49
C ILE A 62 -4.86 -2.75 -0.46
N VAL A 63 -4.23 -2.41 0.66
CA VAL A 63 -3.75 -3.40 1.63
C VAL A 63 -4.18 -3.06 3.05
N THR A 64 -4.32 -4.09 3.86
CA THR A 64 -4.44 -3.97 5.32
C THR A 64 -3.07 -3.97 5.99
N LEU A 65 -2.92 -3.18 7.07
CA LEU A 65 -1.79 -3.26 8.00
C LEU A 65 -2.09 -4.18 9.20
N GLY A 66 -3.15 -4.98 9.11
CA GLY A 66 -3.59 -5.89 10.15
C GLY A 66 -4.76 -5.33 10.96
N PRO A 67 -5.03 -5.88 12.16
CA PRO A 67 -6.28 -5.62 12.88
C PRO A 67 -6.34 -4.25 13.58
N ARG A 68 -5.24 -3.48 13.55
CA ARG A 68 -5.13 -2.18 14.21
C ARG A 68 -5.26 -1.07 13.18
N ILE A 69 -6.10 -0.08 13.48
CA ILE A 69 -6.16 1.17 12.73
C ILE A 69 -4.98 2.03 13.19
N PHE A 70 -4.12 2.39 12.25
CA PHE A 70 -2.96 3.26 12.49
C PHE A 70 -3.31 4.70 12.19
N ARG A 71 -2.73 5.64 12.94
CA ARG A 71 -2.78 7.07 12.59
C ARG A 71 -2.00 7.31 11.30
N THR A 72 -2.41 8.30 10.51
CA THR A 72 -1.75 8.72 9.26
C THR A 72 -0.24 8.83 9.39
N GLU A 73 0.25 9.50 10.42
CA GLU A 73 1.69 9.69 10.67
C GLU A 73 2.46 8.37 10.88
N THR A 74 1.79 7.35 11.43
CA THR A 74 2.42 6.05 11.74
C THR A 74 2.25 5.04 10.61
N ALA A 75 1.14 5.10 9.87
CA ALA A 75 0.83 4.15 8.80
C ALA A 75 1.96 4.09 7.76
N GLY A 76 2.50 5.24 7.34
CA GLY A 76 3.60 5.30 6.38
C GLY A 76 4.88 4.58 6.85
N PHE A 77 5.31 4.83 8.09
CA PHE A 77 6.50 4.18 8.65
C PHE A 77 6.31 2.67 8.81
N VAL A 78 5.13 2.24 9.24
CA VAL A 78 4.81 0.80 9.37
C VAL A 78 4.82 0.14 8.01
N SER A 79 4.18 0.72 7.00
CA SER A 79 4.21 0.21 5.63
C SER A 79 5.63 0.09 5.10
N LEU A 80 6.44 1.14 5.24
CA LEU A 80 7.83 1.12 4.78
C LEU A 80 8.64 0.03 5.48
N THR A 81 8.49 -0.10 6.79
CA THR A 81 9.19 -1.13 7.58
C THR A 81 8.82 -2.54 7.12
N LEU A 82 7.53 -2.81 6.89
CA LEU A 82 7.06 -4.11 6.42
C LEU A 82 7.54 -4.41 4.99
N LEU A 83 7.52 -3.41 4.11
CA LEU A 83 8.01 -3.55 2.74
C LEU A 83 9.51 -3.85 2.72
N MET A 84 10.31 -3.11 3.49
CA MET A 84 11.76 -3.34 3.61
C MET A 84 12.11 -4.68 4.25
N TYR A 85 11.23 -5.23 5.09
CA TYR A 85 11.44 -6.54 5.71
C TYR A 85 11.09 -7.71 4.76
N GLU A 86 10.10 -7.54 3.89
CA GLU A 86 9.57 -8.60 3.02
C GLU A 86 10.18 -8.64 1.61
N LEU A 87 10.68 -7.51 1.11
CA LEU A 87 11.41 -7.39 -0.17
C LEU A 87 12.87 -7.79 0.02
#